data_AF-A0A7S3HRM1-F1
#
_entry.id   AF-A0A7S3HRM1-F1
#
_cell.length_a   1.000
_cell.length_b   1.000
_cell.length_c   1.000
_cell.angle_alpha   90.00
_cell.angle_beta   90.00
_cell.angle_gamma   90.00
#
_symmetry.space_group_name_H-M   'P 1'
#
loop_
_entity.id
_entity.type
_entity.pdbx_description
1 polymer ?
#
loop_
_entity_poly.entity_id
_entity_poly.type
_entity_poly.pdbx_seq_one_letter_code
_entity_poly.pdbx_strand_id
1 'polypeptide(L)'
;QLFEHVVHESGLGDELTHAELGAFKDRFIMGMIESDNANKYWAGDYIKTSQELMESSKPVMTKALAESWNKAQKGFTVKMEDWMIDESAASFQSRLGRKNIPKTGKLAERTQQKNFGELHSRDALPAAFDSREAWPECAGVIGKIHNQGRCGSCWTFGALGPLDSRLCIKTNATFSGDSAMLSRGFAVSCTVSYDGCQGGWEYFVYDYIEAHAGIPTTACNPYFAGEDFADHWSSSMPAPACPTQCDSRYTRSMADDW
;
A
#
# COMPACT_ATOMS: atom_id res chain seq x y z
N GLN A 1 -10.93 14.36 29.52
CA GLN A 1 -11.31 13.49 30.66
C GLN A 1 -11.72 12.09 30.19
N LEU A 2 -12.50 11.94 29.12
CA LEU A 2 -12.89 10.61 28.59
C LEU A 2 -11.71 9.67 28.32
N PHE A 3 -10.73 10.09 27.51
CA PHE A 3 -9.57 9.25 27.14
C PHE A 3 -8.85 8.70 28.37
N GLU A 4 -8.50 9.58 29.32
CA GLU A 4 -7.82 9.20 30.57
C GLU A 4 -8.62 8.18 31.38
N HIS A 5 -9.94 8.36 31.46
CA HIS A 5 -10.81 7.41 32.17
C HIS A 5 -10.80 6.05 31.49
N VAL A 6 -10.92 5.98 30.17
CA VAL A 6 -10.87 4.70 29.44
C VAL A 6 -9.51 4.02 29.59
N VAL A 7 -8.41 4.78 29.49
CA VAL A 7 -7.05 4.25 29.68
C VAL A 7 -6.86 3.68 31.09
N HIS A 8 -7.37 4.35 32.11
CA HIS A 8 -7.34 3.88 33.49
C HIS A 8 -8.14 2.58 33.66
N GLU A 9 -9.42 2.57 33.27
CA GLU A 9 -10.31 1.41 33.47
C GLU A 9 -9.90 0.19 32.64
N SER A 10 -9.25 0.38 31.49
CA SER A 10 -8.78 -0.71 30.63
C SER A 10 -7.41 -1.27 31.01
N GLY A 11 -6.65 -0.59 31.88
CA GLY A 11 -5.26 -0.95 32.20
C GLY A 11 -4.26 -0.63 31.09
N LEU A 12 -4.67 0.04 30.00
CA LEU A 12 -3.79 0.40 28.89
C LEU A 12 -2.59 1.27 29.30
N GLY A 13 -2.73 2.02 30.40
CA GLY A 13 -1.65 2.83 30.95
C GLY A 13 -0.45 2.00 31.43
N ASP A 14 -0.66 0.74 31.79
CA ASP A 14 0.40 -0.18 32.23
C ASP A 14 1.04 -0.95 31.05
N GLU A 15 0.31 -1.06 29.92
CA GLU A 15 0.76 -1.79 28.73
C GLU A 15 1.51 -0.92 27.73
N LEU A 16 1.17 0.37 27.65
CA LEU A 16 1.76 1.32 26.73
C LEU A 16 2.86 2.13 27.42
N THR A 17 3.98 2.31 26.73
CA THR A 17 4.97 3.31 27.16
C THR A 17 4.39 4.72 27.11
N HIS A 18 5.02 5.63 27.86
CA HIS A 18 4.60 7.04 27.89
C HIS A 18 4.49 7.66 26.50
N ALA A 19 5.42 7.34 25.60
CA ALA A 19 5.42 7.87 24.25
C ALA A 19 4.28 7.27 23.39
N GLU A 20 4.04 5.95 23.48
CA GLU A 20 2.95 5.28 22.75
C GLU A 20 1.58 5.80 23.20
N LEU A 21 1.40 5.96 24.51
CA LEU A 21 0.17 6.51 25.09
C LEU A 21 -0.03 7.98 24.69
N GLY A 22 1.04 8.78 24.68
CA GLY A 22 1.01 10.16 24.21
C GLY A 22 0.55 10.26 22.75
N ALA A 23 1.19 9.51 21.86
CA ALA A 23 0.82 9.50 20.44
C ALA A 23 -0.61 8.98 20.20
N PHE A 24 -1.05 7.98 20.96
CA PHE A 24 -2.43 7.49 20.91
C PHE A 24 -3.43 8.59 21.32
N LYS A 25 -3.14 9.29 22.42
CA LYS A 25 -3.95 10.40 22.90
C LYS A 25 -4.03 11.54 21.90
N ASP A 26 -2.91 11.92 21.30
CA ASP A 26 -2.87 13.00 20.32
C ASP A 26 -3.74 12.68 19.09
N ARG A 27 -3.63 11.46 18.57
CA ARG A 27 -4.49 11.00 17.46
C ARG A 27 -5.97 10.97 17.84
N PHE A 28 -6.29 10.49 19.03
CA PHE A 28 -7.67 10.50 19.53
C PHE A 28 -8.22 11.93 19.62
N ILE A 29 -7.47 12.86 20.20
CA ILE A 29 -7.88 14.28 20.33
C ILE A 29 -8.04 14.92 18.96
N MET A 30 -7.09 14.72 18.04
CA MET A 30 -7.19 15.26 16.69
C MET A 30 -8.43 14.74 15.95
N GLY A 31 -8.69 13.42 16.03
CA GLY A 31 -9.91 12.85 15.46
C GLY A 31 -11.19 13.39 16.08
N MET A 32 -11.18 13.66 17.40
CA MET A 32 -12.32 14.27 18.09
C MET A 32 -12.56 15.71 17.64
N ILE A 33 -11.51 16.49 17.37
CA ILE A 33 -11.59 17.87 16.83
C ILE A 33 -12.08 17.85 15.38
N GLU A 34 -11.53 16.98 14.53
CA GLU A 34 -11.94 16.86 13.13
C GLU A 34 -13.38 16.36 12.97
N SER A 35 -13.82 15.49 13.88
CA SER A 35 -15.21 15.01 13.93
C SER A 35 -16.21 16.09 14.37
N ASP A 36 -15.72 17.20 14.94
CA ASP A 36 -16.51 18.32 15.45
C ASP A 36 -17.01 19.24 14.31
N ASN A 37 -17.72 18.65 13.36
CA ASN A 37 -18.86 19.35 12.79
C ASN A 37 -19.85 19.51 13.95
N ALA A 38 -19.86 20.70 14.57
CA ALA A 38 -20.52 21.12 15.81
C ALA A 38 -21.94 20.57 16.14
N ASN A 39 -22.58 19.83 15.23
CA ASN A 39 -23.86 19.15 15.41
C ASN A 39 -23.78 17.72 15.97
N LYS A 40 -22.65 16.99 15.85
CA LYS A 40 -22.58 15.57 16.30
C LYS A 40 -22.49 15.40 17.82
N TYR A 41 -21.83 16.32 18.51
CA TYR A 41 -21.71 16.30 19.97
C TYR A 41 -23.06 16.42 20.68
N TRP A 42 -24.02 17.17 20.09
CA TRP A 42 -25.33 17.43 20.67
C TRP A 42 -26.44 16.49 20.16
N ALA A 43 -26.17 15.68 19.14
CA ALA A 43 -27.14 14.78 18.52
C ALA A 43 -27.15 13.34 19.09
N GLY A 44 -26.47 13.10 20.22
CA GLY A 44 -26.41 11.77 20.87
C GLY A 44 -25.37 10.80 20.28
N ASP A 45 -24.54 11.26 19.33
CA ASP A 45 -23.57 10.43 18.62
C ASP A 45 -22.15 10.48 19.24
N TYR A 46 -21.97 11.23 20.33
CA TYR A 46 -20.67 11.46 20.98
C TYR A 46 -20.02 10.17 21.49
N ILE A 47 -20.79 9.30 22.17
CA ILE A 47 -20.25 8.04 22.72
C ILE A 47 -19.79 7.12 21.58
N LYS A 48 -20.62 6.99 20.53
CA LYS A 48 -20.29 6.16 19.38
C LYS A 48 -19.07 6.69 18.63
N THR A 49 -19.04 7.99 18.35
CA THR A 49 -17.89 8.65 17.71
C THR A 49 -16.61 8.45 18.54
N SER A 50 -16.70 8.60 19.86
CA SER A 50 -15.56 8.37 20.76
C SER A 50 -15.10 6.90 20.75
N GLN A 51 -16.02 5.94 20.72
CA GLN A 51 -15.68 4.51 20.61
C GLN A 51 -14.97 4.20 19.29
N GLU A 52 -15.50 4.69 18.17
CA GLU A 52 -14.90 4.52 16.85
C GLU A 52 -13.50 5.15 16.78
N LEU A 53 -13.33 6.34 17.35
CA LEU A 53 -12.04 7.02 17.43
C LEU A 53 -11.06 6.30 18.36
N MET A 54 -11.51 5.79 19.50
CA MET A 54 -10.67 4.96 20.38
C MET A 54 -10.13 3.74 19.65
N GLU A 55 -10.96 3.02 18.90
CA GLU A 55 -10.53 1.83 18.14
C GLU A 55 -9.61 2.18 16.96
N SER A 56 -10.00 3.18 16.18
CA SER A 56 -9.28 3.57 14.96
C SER A 56 -7.94 4.25 15.24
N SER A 57 -7.77 4.92 16.39
CA SER A 57 -6.52 5.63 16.74
C SER A 57 -5.50 4.78 17.50
N LYS A 58 -5.84 3.54 17.88
CA LYS A 58 -4.94 2.60 18.58
C LYS A 58 -3.60 2.46 17.87
N PRO A 59 -2.48 2.35 18.60
CA PRO A 59 -1.21 1.98 18.00
C PRO A 59 -1.32 0.59 17.35
N VAL A 60 -0.81 0.45 16.13
CA VAL A 60 -0.78 -0.85 15.42
C VAL A 60 0.32 -1.76 15.96
N MET A 61 1.40 -1.15 16.47
CA MET A 61 2.55 -1.83 17.01
C MET A 61 2.93 -1.19 18.34
N THR A 62 3.32 -2.01 19.31
CA THR A 62 3.83 -1.56 20.60
C THR A 62 5.10 -2.33 20.99
N LYS A 63 5.89 -1.79 21.91
CA LYS A 63 7.06 -2.50 22.45
C LYS A 63 6.65 -3.81 23.12
N ALA A 64 5.59 -3.78 23.93
CA ALA A 64 5.03 -4.96 24.56
C ALA A 64 4.62 -6.03 23.52
N LEU A 65 4.02 -5.61 22.40
CA LEU A 65 3.67 -6.53 21.31
C LEU A 65 4.93 -7.13 20.67
N ALA A 66 5.96 -6.34 20.37
CA ALA A 66 7.22 -6.84 19.82
C ALA A 66 7.89 -7.87 20.75
N GLU A 67 7.96 -7.55 22.04
CA GLU A 67 8.52 -8.43 23.07
C GLU A 67 7.73 -9.74 23.19
N SER A 68 6.40 -9.67 23.15
CA SER A 68 5.55 -10.86 23.21
C SER A 68 5.81 -11.82 22.04
N TRP A 69 5.99 -11.30 20.83
CA TRP A 69 6.30 -12.09 19.64
C TRP A 69 7.70 -12.71 19.71
N ASN A 70 8.69 -11.94 20.13
CA ASN A 70 10.06 -12.45 20.28
C ASN A 70 10.16 -13.53 21.35
N LYS A 71 9.45 -13.37 22.47
CA LYS A 71 9.34 -14.39 23.51
C LYS A 71 8.69 -15.68 23.01
N ALA A 72 7.77 -15.59 22.04
CA ALA A 72 7.09 -16.74 21.46
C ALA A 72 7.97 -17.56 20.47
N GLN A 73 9.16 -17.05 20.09
CA GLN A 73 10.17 -17.76 19.30
C GLN A 73 9.64 -18.46 18.04
N LYS A 74 8.91 -17.72 17.19
CA LYS A 74 8.23 -18.27 16.00
C LYS A 74 9.10 -18.34 14.73
N GLY A 75 10.42 -18.30 14.87
CA GLY A 75 11.35 -18.37 13.73
C GLY A 75 11.58 -17.03 13.00
N PHE A 76 11.11 -15.92 13.57
CA PHE A 76 11.40 -14.56 13.13
C PHE A 76 11.59 -13.65 14.35
N THR A 77 12.22 -12.49 14.11
CA THR A 77 12.38 -11.44 15.12
C THR A 77 11.51 -10.26 14.74
N VAL A 78 10.79 -9.71 15.71
CA VAL A 78 9.98 -8.51 15.58
C VAL A 78 10.70 -7.34 16.23
N LYS A 79 10.75 -6.20 15.54
CA LYS A 79 11.26 -4.95 16.09
C LYS A 79 10.22 -3.86 15.84
N MET A 80 9.91 -3.09 16.89
CA MET A 80 9.18 -1.84 16.73
C MET A 80 10.18 -0.76 16.30
N GLU A 81 9.91 -0.12 15.18
CA GLU A 81 10.70 1.02 14.70
C GLU A 81 10.10 2.34 15.21
N ASP A 82 10.91 3.39 15.33
CA ASP A 82 10.51 4.66 15.94
C ASP A 82 9.30 5.28 15.24
N TRP A 83 9.24 5.24 13.90
CA TRP A 83 8.13 5.79 13.12
C TRP A 83 6.79 5.08 13.34
N MET A 84 6.79 3.84 13.86
CA MET A 84 5.55 3.09 14.10
C MET A 84 4.73 3.65 15.26
N ILE A 85 5.32 4.53 16.08
CA ILE A 85 4.62 5.20 17.19
C ILE A 85 3.48 6.09 16.68
N ASP A 86 3.65 6.65 15.49
CA ASP A 86 2.70 7.56 14.85
C ASP A 86 1.64 6.83 14.02
N GLU A 87 1.74 5.49 13.93
CA GLU A 87 0.85 4.68 13.13
C GLU A 87 -0.36 4.18 13.91
N SER A 88 -1.53 4.64 13.48
CA SER A 88 -2.82 4.19 14.00
C SER A 88 -3.38 3.00 13.24
N ALA A 89 -4.32 2.29 13.87
CA ALA A 89 -5.08 1.22 13.24
C ALA A 89 -5.73 1.70 11.92
N ALA A 90 -6.36 2.87 11.91
CA ALA A 90 -6.95 3.44 10.69
C ALA A 90 -5.91 3.75 9.60
N SER A 91 -4.80 4.41 9.96
CA SER A 91 -3.75 4.75 8.98
C SER A 91 -3.08 3.50 8.40
N PHE A 92 -2.95 2.44 9.19
CA PHE A 92 -2.45 1.16 8.70
C PHE A 92 -3.46 0.48 7.78
N GLN A 93 -4.74 0.46 8.15
CA GLN A 93 -5.79 -0.13 7.32
C GLN A 93 -5.96 0.60 5.98
N SER A 94 -5.81 1.93 5.92
CA SER A 94 -5.93 2.68 4.67
C SER A 94 -4.87 2.30 3.63
N ARG A 95 -3.72 1.78 4.06
CA ARG A 95 -2.66 1.28 3.17
C ARG A 95 -2.92 -0.13 2.64
N LEU A 96 -3.84 -0.89 3.25
CA LEU A 96 -4.19 -2.25 2.85
C LEU A 96 -5.15 -2.23 1.65
N GLY A 97 -4.59 -1.99 0.47
CA GLY A 97 -5.35 -1.80 -0.77
C GLY A 97 -5.93 -3.05 -1.41
N ARG A 98 -5.53 -4.26 -1.01
CA ARG A 98 -6.02 -5.48 -1.65
C ARG A 98 -7.40 -5.84 -1.12
N LYS A 99 -8.41 -5.78 -2.00
CA LYS A 99 -9.80 -6.12 -1.64
C LYS A 99 -10.01 -7.65 -1.54
N ASN A 100 -11.05 -8.06 -0.82
CA ASN A 100 -11.42 -9.48 -0.65
C ASN A 100 -12.01 -10.09 -1.91
N ILE A 101 -11.58 -11.30 -2.28
CA ILE A 101 -12.04 -11.95 -3.53
C ILE A 101 -13.52 -12.29 -3.38
N PRO A 102 -14.40 -11.80 -4.26
CA PRO A 102 -15.78 -12.27 -4.28
C PRO A 102 -15.80 -13.78 -4.46
N LYS A 103 -16.74 -14.47 -3.81
CA LYS A 103 -16.87 -15.93 -3.91
C LYS A 103 -17.37 -16.39 -5.29
N THR A 104 -17.96 -15.49 -6.06
CA THR A 104 -18.63 -15.78 -7.34
C THR A 104 -18.32 -14.71 -8.38
N GLY A 105 -18.53 -15.06 -9.66
CA GLY A 105 -18.36 -14.17 -10.79
C GLY A 105 -16.96 -14.27 -11.42
N LYS A 106 -16.75 -13.49 -12.48
CA LYS A 106 -15.55 -13.56 -13.34
C LYS A 106 -14.24 -13.49 -12.57
N LEU A 107 -14.18 -12.70 -11.49
CA LEU A 107 -12.99 -12.58 -10.65
C LEU A 107 -12.70 -13.87 -9.87
N ALA A 108 -13.72 -14.47 -9.26
CA ALA A 108 -13.56 -15.75 -8.58
C ALA A 108 -13.07 -16.84 -9.56
N GLU A 109 -13.64 -16.86 -10.76
CA GLU A 109 -13.26 -17.78 -11.84
C GLU A 109 -11.79 -17.61 -12.25
N ARG A 110 -11.32 -16.37 -12.48
CA ARG A 110 -9.91 -16.09 -12.82
C ARG A 110 -8.95 -16.59 -11.75
N THR A 111 -9.28 -16.44 -10.47
CA THR A 111 -8.41 -16.90 -9.37
C THR A 111 -8.38 -18.42 -9.21
N GLN A 112 -9.39 -19.12 -9.73
CA GLN A 112 -9.47 -20.57 -9.75
C GLN A 112 -8.82 -21.19 -10.99
N GLN A 113 -8.56 -20.39 -12.04
CA GLN A 113 -7.85 -20.84 -13.24
C GLN A 113 -6.39 -21.15 -12.92
N LYS A 114 -6.14 -22.43 -12.73
CA LYS A 114 -4.79 -23.01 -12.63
C LYS A 114 -4.20 -23.13 -14.03
N ASN A 115 -3.76 -22.02 -14.62
CA ASN A 115 -2.92 -22.05 -15.83
C ASN A 115 -1.47 -22.38 -15.44
N PHE A 116 -1.28 -23.60 -14.97
CA PHE A 116 0.04 -24.22 -14.96
C PHE A 116 0.33 -24.64 -16.40
N GLY A 117 0.77 -23.72 -17.26
CA GLY A 117 1.43 -24.11 -18.52
C GLY A 117 2.51 -25.14 -18.19
N GLU A 118 2.82 -26.06 -19.14
CA GLU A 118 3.71 -27.23 -18.97
C GLU A 118 4.76 -27.03 -17.87
N LEU A 119 4.39 -27.32 -16.62
CA LEU A 119 5.33 -27.24 -15.52
C LEU A 119 6.31 -28.37 -15.77
N HIS A 120 7.56 -28.03 -16.06
CA HIS A 120 8.65 -28.99 -15.98
C HIS A 120 8.56 -29.71 -14.64
N SER A 121 8.90 -31.01 -14.63
CA SER A 121 8.82 -31.84 -13.41
C SER A 121 9.40 -31.07 -12.23
N ARG A 122 8.73 -31.15 -11.07
CA ARG A 122 9.21 -30.54 -9.82
C ARG A 122 10.64 -30.96 -9.49
N ASP A 123 11.06 -32.14 -9.97
CA ASP A 123 12.41 -32.69 -9.80
C ASP A 123 13.49 -31.87 -10.54
N ALA A 124 13.11 -31.03 -11.50
CA ALA A 124 14.03 -30.16 -12.25
C ALA A 124 14.22 -28.78 -11.61
N LEU A 125 13.53 -28.47 -10.51
CA LEU A 125 13.64 -27.18 -9.83
C LEU A 125 14.82 -27.18 -8.85
N PRO A 126 15.57 -26.07 -8.74
CA PRO A 126 16.65 -25.97 -7.78
C PRO A 126 16.11 -25.92 -6.34
N ALA A 127 16.91 -26.36 -5.37
CA ALA A 127 16.56 -26.33 -3.95
C ALA A 127 16.36 -24.90 -3.41
N ALA A 128 17.00 -23.92 -4.03
CA ALA A 128 16.82 -22.49 -3.77
C ALA A 128 16.83 -21.72 -5.09
N PHE A 129 16.05 -20.64 -5.15
CA PHE A 129 15.97 -19.79 -6.32
C PHE A 129 15.77 -18.34 -5.88
N ASP A 130 16.61 -17.45 -6.41
CA ASP A 130 16.46 -16.02 -6.30
C ASP A 130 16.51 -15.41 -7.70
N SER A 131 15.45 -14.73 -8.11
CA SER A 131 15.37 -14.07 -9.42
C SER A 131 16.50 -13.04 -9.61
N ARG A 132 16.98 -12.40 -8.54
CA ARG A 132 18.07 -11.41 -8.60
C ARG A 132 19.41 -12.06 -8.96
N GLU A 133 19.60 -13.32 -8.57
CA GLU A 133 20.80 -14.10 -8.89
C GLU A 133 20.68 -14.75 -10.28
N ALA A 134 19.46 -15.15 -10.68
CA ALA A 134 19.20 -15.74 -11.98
C ALA A 134 19.32 -14.74 -13.15
N TRP A 135 19.00 -13.46 -12.90
CA TRP A 135 19.11 -12.35 -13.87
C TRP A 135 19.89 -11.17 -13.26
N PRO A 136 21.21 -11.30 -13.10
CA PRO A 136 22.03 -10.30 -12.40
C PRO A 136 21.98 -8.91 -13.07
N GLU A 137 21.86 -8.85 -14.39
CA GLU A 137 21.68 -7.61 -15.16
C GLU A 137 20.37 -6.87 -14.84
N CYS A 138 19.37 -7.60 -14.33
CA CYS A 138 18.07 -7.09 -13.92
C CYS A 138 17.89 -7.05 -12.40
N ALA A 139 18.91 -7.40 -11.62
CA ALA A 139 18.83 -7.48 -10.15
C ALA A 139 18.35 -6.15 -9.53
N GLY A 140 18.78 -5.02 -10.10
CA GLY A 140 18.35 -3.68 -9.65
C GLY A 140 16.87 -3.39 -9.90
N VAL A 141 16.26 -3.96 -10.94
CA VAL A 141 14.81 -3.83 -11.22
C VAL A 141 14.01 -4.82 -10.38
N ILE A 142 14.46 -6.08 -10.33
CA ILE A 142 13.80 -7.17 -9.59
C ILE A 142 13.79 -6.90 -8.08
N GLY A 143 14.93 -6.43 -7.55
CA GLY A 143 15.11 -6.15 -6.13
C GLY A 143 14.64 -4.77 -5.69
N LYS A 144 14.09 -3.95 -6.59
CA LYS A 144 13.69 -2.59 -6.24
C LYS A 144 12.53 -2.59 -5.27
N ILE A 145 12.76 -1.99 -4.11
CA ILE A 145 11.72 -1.78 -3.11
C ILE A 145 10.99 -0.47 -3.44
N HIS A 146 9.69 -0.59 -3.67
CA HIS A 146 8.82 0.55 -3.96
C HIS A 146 8.04 0.94 -2.71
N ASN A 147 7.74 2.24 -2.57
CA ASN A 147 6.95 2.76 -1.47
C ASN A 147 5.62 3.31 -2.01
N GLN A 148 4.50 2.77 -1.51
CA GLN A 148 3.14 3.15 -1.91
C GLN A 148 2.56 4.32 -1.11
N GLY A 149 3.28 4.77 -0.08
CA GLY A 149 2.86 5.84 0.81
C GLY A 149 1.61 5.47 1.60
N ARG A 150 0.71 6.44 1.79
CA ARG A 150 -0.54 6.25 2.55
C ARG A 150 -1.74 5.84 1.68
N CYS A 151 -1.53 5.72 0.37
CA CYS A 151 -2.52 5.23 -0.58
C CYS A 151 -2.65 3.70 -0.53
N GLY A 152 -3.87 3.18 -0.59
CA GLY A 152 -4.16 1.74 -0.73
C GLY A 152 -3.89 1.21 -2.15
N SER A 153 -2.71 1.48 -2.70
CA SER A 153 -2.32 1.13 -4.09
C SER A 153 -1.50 -0.16 -4.20
N CYS A 154 -1.35 -0.94 -3.12
CA CYS A 154 -0.54 -2.16 -3.13
C CYS A 154 -0.86 -3.13 -4.28
N TRP A 155 -2.11 -3.13 -4.76
CA TRP A 155 -2.58 -3.94 -5.89
C TRP A 155 -1.96 -3.50 -7.23
N THR A 156 -1.65 -2.22 -7.45
CA THR A 156 -0.91 -1.78 -8.65
C THR A 156 0.58 -2.09 -8.52
N PHE A 157 1.13 -1.92 -7.32
CA PHE A 157 2.54 -2.23 -7.04
C PHE A 157 2.83 -3.73 -7.20
N GLY A 158 1.95 -4.58 -6.66
CA GLY A 158 2.02 -6.03 -6.81
C GLY A 158 1.83 -6.50 -8.26
N ALA A 159 1.05 -5.77 -9.06
CA ALA A 159 0.90 -6.07 -10.48
C ALA A 159 2.13 -5.66 -11.31
N LEU A 160 2.64 -4.45 -11.09
CA LEU A 160 3.68 -3.84 -11.91
C LEU A 160 5.10 -4.30 -11.54
N GLY A 161 5.39 -4.64 -10.28
CA GLY A 161 6.73 -5.11 -9.89
C GLY A 161 7.22 -6.33 -10.70
N PRO A 162 6.41 -7.40 -10.82
CA PRO A 162 6.72 -8.52 -11.70
C PRO A 162 6.75 -8.13 -13.19
N LEU A 163 5.92 -7.20 -13.65
CA LEU A 163 5.95 -6.74 -15.05
C LEU A 163 7.23 -5.98 -15.38
N ASP A 164 7.69 -5.08 -14.52
CA ASP A 164 8.97 -4.38 -14.64
C ASP A 164 10.12 -5.40 -14.75
N SER A 165 10.11 -6.42 -13.88
CA SER A 165 11.08 -7.52 -13.92
C SER A 165 11.07 -8.27 -15.26
N ARG A 166 9.87 -8.63 -15.75
CA ARG A 166 9.72 -9.36 -17.02
C ARG A 166 10.13 -8.51 -18.22
N LEU A 167 9.84 -7.21 -18.21
CA LEU A 167 10.29 -6.28 -19.25
C LEU A 167 11.81 -6.18 -19.27
N CYS A 168 12.45 -6.02 -18.11
CA CYS A 168 13.91 -6.01 -18.01
C CYS A 168 14.51 -7.30 -18.60
N ILE A 169 14.04 -8.47 -18.17
CA ILE A 169 14.53 -9.76 -18.65
C ILE A 169 14.30 -9.92 -20.16
N LYS A 170 13.08 -9.61 -20.64
CA LYS A 170 12.72 -9.77 -22.06
C LYS A 170 13.52 -8.86 -22.98
N THR A 171 13.94 -7.70 -22.47
CA THR A 171 14.68 -6.67 -23.23
C THR A 171 16.19 -6.75 -23.00
N ASN A 172 16.69 -7.81 -22.37
CA ASN A 172 18.11 -7.97 -22.00
C ASN A 172 18.65 -6.74 -21.27
N ALA A 173 17.93 -6.30 -20.23
CA ALA A 173 18.22 -5.14 -19.38
C ALA A 173 18.22 -3.76 -20.05
N THR A 174 17.75 -3.62 -21.29
CA THR A 174 17.61 -2.29 -21.91
C THR A 174 16.45 -1.49 -21.30
N PHE A 175 15.42 -2.15 -20.77
CA PHE A 175 14.42 -1.56 -19.87
C PHE A 175 14.86 -1.72 -18.40
N SER A 176 15.75 -0.84 -17.94
CA SER A 176 16.28 -0.86 -16.57
C SER A 176 16.60 0.53 -16.02
N GLY A 177 16.79 0.62 -14.69
CA GLY A 177 17.04 1.88 -13.99
C GLY A 177 15.76 2.54 -13.45
N ASP A 178 15.92 3.69 -12.79
CA ASP A 178 14.83 4.31 -12.02
C ASP A 178 13.71 4.90 -12.89
N SER A 179 14.05 5.27 -14.13
CA SER A 179 13.14 5.89 -15.09
C SER A 179 12.45 4.89 -16.02
N ALA A 180 13.02 3.71 -16.22
CA ALA A 180 12.47 2.65 -17.06
C ALA A 180 11.72 1.62 -16.21
N MET A 181 10.62 2.07 -15.63
CA MET A 181 9.67 1.25 -14.85
C MET A 181 8.27 1.72 -15.17
N LEU A 182 7.29 0.83 -15.20
CA LEU A 182 5.89 1.16 -15.44
C LEU A 182 5.34 2.08 -14.33
N SER A 183 4.55 3.06 -14.73
CA SER A 183 4.00 4.08 -13.85
C SER A 183 2.93 3.50 -12.92
N ARG A 184 3.25 3.48 -11.63
CA ARG A 184 2.29 3.17 -10.56
C ARG A 184 1.24 4.26 -10.38
N GLY A 185 1.57 5.51 -10.74
CA GLY A 185 0.68 6.67 -10.67
C GLY A 185 -0.43 6.56 -11.70
N PHE A 186 -0.03 6.30 -12.95
CA PHE A 186 -0.97 6.04 -14.02
C PHE A 186 -1.83 4.82 -13.71
N ALA A 187 -1.22 3.73 -13.24
CA ALA A 187 -1.96 2.50 -12.93
C ALA A 187 -3.03 2.72 -11.86
N VAL A 188 -2.72 3.44 -10.76
CA VAL A 188 -3.71 3.70 -9.70
C VAL A 188 -4.84 4.61 -10.16
N SER A 189 -4.55 5.56 -11.06
CA SER A 189 -5.50 6.56 -11.54
C SER A 189 -6.37 6.10 -12.72
N CYS A 190 -5.87 5.21 -13.58
CA CYS A 190 -6.49 4.93 -14.88
C CYS A 190 -7.05 3.51 -15.05
N THR A 191 -6.59 2.54 -14.24
CA THR A 191 -6.95 1.11 -14.47
C THR A 191 -8.26 0.72 -13.77
N VAL A 192 -8.89 1.65 -13.06
CA VAL A 192 -10.20 1.51 -12.40
C VAL A 192 -11.04 2.77 -12.61
N SER A 193 -12.36 2.64 -12.50
CA SER A 193 -13.32 3.74 -12.67
C SER A 193 -13.66 4.49 -11.38
N TYR A 194 -12.97 4.18 -10.28
CA TYR A 194 -13.17 4.76 -8.95
C TYR A 194 -11.81 5.12 -8.35
N ASP A 195 -11.79 5.75 -7.18
CA ASP A 195 -10.54 6.10 -6.49
C ASP A 195 -9.66 4.87 -6.20
N GLY A 196 -8.56 4.73 -6.95
CA GLY A 196 -7.65 3.60 -6.84
C GLY A 196 -6.93 3.47 -5.50
N CYS A 197 -6.86 4.54 -4.69
CA CYS A 197 -6.34 4.49 -3.33
C CYS A 197 -7.30 3.84 -2.33
N GLN A 198 -8.57 3.65 -2.70
CA GLN A 198 -9.53 2.84 -1.94
C GLN A 198 -9.34 1.33 -2.15
N GLY A 199 -8.29 0.94 -2.88
CA GLY A 199 -7.95 -0.45 -3.09
C GLY A 199 -8.56 -1.09 -4.32
N GLY A 200 -7.98 -2.20 -4.75
CA GLY A 200 -8.29 -2.86 -6.01
C GLY A 200 -7.66 -4.24 -6.11
N TRP A 201 -7.46 -4.64 -7.36
CA TRP A 201 -7.03 -5.98 -7.76
C TRP A 201 -5.95 -5.89 -8.81
N GLU A 202 -4.94 -6.73 -8.71
CA GLU A 202 -3.79 -6.72 -9.62
C GLU A 202 -4.23 -6.91 -11.09
N TYR A 203 -5.27 -7.70 -11.34
CA TYR A 203 -5.76 -7.97 -12.69
C TYR A 203 -6.39 -6.77 -13.40
N PHE A 204 -6.83 -5.73 -12.68
CA PHE A 204 -7.30 -4.51 -13.35
C PHE A 204 -6.22 -3.87 -14.20
N VAL A 205 -4.97 -3.93 -13.73
CA VAL A 205 -3.80 -3.46 -14.50
C VAL A 205 -3.62 -4.33 -15.75
N TYR A 206 -3.75 -5.65 -15.62
CA TYR A 206 -3.60 -6.57 -16.76
C TYR A 206 -4.72 -6.41 -17.79
N ASP A 207 -5.98 -6.34 -17.36
CA ASP A 207 -7.13 -6.11 -18.24
C ASP A 207 -7.02 -4.75 -18.93
N TYR A 208 -6.50 -3.73 -18.25
CA TYR A 208 -6.21 -2.44 -18.87
C TYR A 208 -5.15 -2.55 -19.97
N ILE A 209 -4.03 -3.23 -19.69
CA ILE A 209 -2.96 -3.48 -20.67
C ILE A 209 -3.47 -4.30 -21.87
N GLU A 210 -4.36 -5.26 -21.66
CA GLU A 210 -4.95 -6.05 -22.75
C GLU A 210 -5.92 -5.23 -23.63
N ALA A 211 -6.67 -4.29 -23.02
CA ALA A 211 -7.65 -3.48 -23.72
C ALA A 211 -7.08 -2.20 -24.36
N HIS A 212 -5.89 -1.75 -23.93
CA HIS A 212 -5.26 -0.51 -24.36
C HIS A 212 -3.82 -0.77 -24.82
N ALA A 213 -3.07 0.28 -25.18
CA ALA A 213 -1.72 0.12 -25.72
C ALA A 213 -0.63 -0.12 -24.65
N GLY A 214 -0.90 0.06 -23.35
CA GLY A 214 0.06 -0.23 -22.29
C GLY A 214 -0.08 0.65 -21.04
N ILE A 215 0.98 0.69 -20.23
CA ILE A 215 1.14 1.62 -19.10
C ILE A 215 2.41 2.44 -19.38
N PRO A 216 2.37 3.79 -19.34
CA PRO A 216 3.56 4.61 -19.56
C PRO A 216 4.60 4.38 -18.45
N THR A 217 5.81 4.83 -18.69
CA THR A 217 6.90 4.79 -17.71
C THR A 217 6.69 5.77 -16.55
N THR A 218 7.40 5.52 -15.45
CA THR A 218 7.48 6.38 -14.27
C THR A 218 8.14 7.72 -14.62
N ALA A 219 8.97 7.79 -15.67
CA ALA A 219 9.49 9.06 -16.17
C ALA A 219 8.39 9.93 -16.82
N CYS A 220 7.49 9.30 -17.59
CA CYS A 220 6.32 9.99 -18.14
C CYS A 220 5.34 10.40 -17.04
N ASN A 221 4.98 9.50 -16.13
CA ASN A 221 4.09 9.82 -15.01
C ASN A 221 4.68 9.31 -13.69
N PRO A 222 5.43 10.15 -12.95
CA PRO A 222 5.94 9.77 -11.64
C PRO A 222 4.79 9.51 -10.67
N TYR A 223 5.04 8.65 -9.68
CA TYR A 223 4.04 8.36 -8.65
C TYR A 223 3.69 9.63 -7.87
N PHE A 224 2.44 10.07 -7.98
CA PHE A 224 1.94 11.33 -7.41
C PHE A 224 2.67 12.58 -7.91
N ALA A 225 3.03 12.62 -9.21
CA ALA A 225 3.52 13.82 -9.87
C ALA A 225 2.46 14.94 -9.89
N GLY A 226 2.77 16.08 -9.25
CA GLY A 226 1.92 17.28 -9.26
C GLY A 226 1.12 17.54 -7.98
N GLU A 227 1.15 16.63 -7.01
CA GLU A 227 0.68 16.88 -5.65
C GLU A 227 1.86 17.30 -4.75
N ASP A 228 1.62 17.93 -3.60
CA ASP A 228 2.71 18.17 -2.65
C ASP A 228 3.26 16.81 -2.24
N PHE A 229 4.51 16.55 -2.62
CA PHE A 229 5.17 15.28 -2.38
C PHE A 229 5.05 14.89 -0.90
N ALA A 230 5.11 15.85 0.02
CA ALA A 230 4.98 15.60 1.45
C ALA A 230 3.59 15.05 1.85
N ASP A 231 2.52 15.49 1.18
CA ASP A 231 1.14 15.16 1.54
C ASP A 231 0.79 13.71 1.23
N HIS A 232 1.36 13.14 0.17
CA HIS A 232 1.13 11.73 -0.19
C HIS A 232 1.72 10.76 0.86
N TRP A 233 2.81 11.19 1.52
CA TRP A 233 3.48 10.43 2.57
C TRP A 233 2.90 10.72 3.96
N SER A 234 2.28 11.88 4.16
CA SER A 234 1.75 12.33 5.46
C SER A 234 0.25 12.08 5.63
N SER A 235 -0.52 11.96 4.54
CA SER A 235 -1.98 11.81 4.60
C SER A 235 -2.53 10.81 3.58
N SER A 236 -3.69 10.22 3.90
CA SER A 236 -4.41 9.35 2.95
C SER A 236 -5.15 10.22 1.95
N MET A 237 -4.59 10.39 0.76
CA MET A 237 -5.20 11.15 -0.33
C MET A 237 -5.89 10.23 -1.36
N PRO A 238 -6.94 10.73 -2.04
CA PRO A 238 -7.49 10.03 -3.20
C PRO A 238 -6.43 9.89 -4.29
N ALA A 239 -6.61 8.89 -5.16
CA ALA A 239 -5.78 8.78 -6.35
C ALA A 239 -5.97 10.03 -7.23
N PRO A 240 -4.89 10.56 -7.85
CA PRO A 240 -4.99 11.64 -8.81
C PRO A 240 -5.91 11.26 -9.97
N ALA A 241 -6.46 12.25 -10.67
CA ALA A 241 -7.20 11.98 -11.90
C ALA A 241 -6.30 11.29 -12.94
N CYS A 242 -6.89 10.42 -13.77
CA CYS A 242 -6.16 9.75 -14.85
C CYS A 242 -5.53 10.79 -15.80
N PRO A 243 -4.18 10.85 -15.91
CA PRO A 243 -3.53 11.87 -16.71
C PRO A 243 -3.67 11.55 -18.21
N THR A 244 -3.80 12.61 -19.01
CA THR A 244 -3.85 12.52 -20.48
C THR A 244 -2.51 12.84 -21.15
N GLN A 245 -1.52 13.27 -20.37
CA GLN A 245 -0.18 13.66 -20.83
C GLN A 245 0.87 13.35 -19.76
N CYS A 246 2.13 13.25 -20.17
CA CYS A 246 3.25 13.08 -19.26
C CYS A 246 3.50 14.35 -18.42
N ASP A 247 4.28 14.20 -17.35
CA ASP A 247 4.87 15.30 -16.59
C ASP A 247 5.59 16.27 -17.55
N SER A 248 5.46 17.57 -17.30
CA SER A 248 5.97 18.62 -18.20
C SER A 248 7.49 18.59 -18.40
N ARG A 249 8.23 17.91 -17.53
CA ARG A 249 9.68 17.71 -17.64
C ARG A 249 10.04 16.54 -18.55
N TYR A 250 9.09 15.69 -18.91
CA TYR A 250 9.30 14.55 -19.79
C TYR A 250 9.18 14.95 -21.26
N THR A 251 10.07 14.43 -22.10
CA THR A 251 10.25 14.91 -23.48
C THR A 251 9.42 14.17 -24.52
N ARG A 252 8.98 12.94 -24.23
CA ARG A 252 8.16 12.14 -25.15
C ARG A 252 6.69 12.36 -24.84
N SER A 253 5.85 12.22 -25.87
CA SER A 253 4.40 12.17 -25.64
C SER A 253 4.04 10.90 -24.88
N MET A 254 2.89 10.91 -24.22
CA MET A 254 2.38 9.72 -23.55
C MET A 254 2.19 8.58 -24.54
N ALA A 255 1.60 8.84 -25.72
CA ALA A 255 1.39 7.82 -26.75
C ALA A 255 2.69 7.20 -27.29
N ASP A 256 3.79 7.98 -27.32
CA ASP A 256 5.09 7.47 -27.75
C ASP A 256 5.78 6.65 -26.66
N ASP A 257 5.36 6.74 -25.39
CA ASP A 257 6.04 6.14 -24.24
C ASP A 257 5.57 4.72 -23.90
N TRP A 258 4.37 4.33 -24.36
CA TRP A 258 3.72 3.06 -24.02
C TRP A 258 4.41 1.87 -24.68
#